data_AF-A0A0H2R5Y5-F1
#
_entry.id   AF-A0A0H2R5Y5-F1
#
_cell.length_a   1.000
_cell.length_b   1.000
_cell.length_c   1.000
_cell.angle_alpha   90.00
_cell.angle_beta   90.00
_cell.angle_gamma   90.00
#
_symmetry.space_group_name_H-M   'P 1'
#
loop_
_entity.id
_entity.type
_entity.pdbx_description
1 polymer ?
#
loop_
_entity_poly.entity_id
_entity_poly.type
_entity_poly.pdbx_seq_one_letter_code
_entity_poly.pdbx_strand_id
1 'polypeptide(L)'
;MKLDANDLARWTRFAAKGGIGKCTAVQDCIAESQEDLMFLQNDEIVVLMQVQGQTGLYLGYCEGVVGRFRGSDVRFHAKLKRPVLTKRSSVAT
;
A
#
# COMPACT_ATOMS: atom_id res chain seq x y z
N MET A 1 6.68 -8.62 -7.61
CA MET A 1 5.52 -9.37 -7.07
C MET A 1 4.37 -9.01 -7.98
N LYS A 2 3.90 -9.97 -8.79
CA LYS A 2 2.77 -9.74 -9.69
C LYS A 2 1.50 -9.92 -8.86
N LEU A 3 0.71 -8.87 -8.73
CA LEU A 3 -0.57 -8.92 -8.02
C LEU A 3 -1.61 -9.53 -8.96
N ASP A 4 -2.27 -10.62 -8.52
CA ASP A 4 -3.41 -11.17 -9.26
C ASP A 4 -4.72 -10.47 -8.86
N ALA A 5 -5.81 -10.78 -9.58
CA ALA A 5 -7.11 -10.15 -9.35
C ALA A 5 -7.68 -10.39 -7.94
N ASN A 6 -7.37 -11.53 -7.31
CA ASN A 6 -7.84 -11.86 -5.98
C ASN A 6 -7.04 -11.07 -4.93
N ASP A 7 -5.73 -10.95 -5.11
CA ASP A 7 -4.87 -10.11 -4.28
C ASP A 7 -5.27 -8.64 -4.38
N LEU A 8 -5.51 -8.12 -5.58
CA LEU A 8 -6.04 -6.77 -5.81
C LEU A 8 -7.34 -6.53 -5.04
N ALA A 9 -8.32 -7.44 -5.16
CA ALA A 9 -9.59 -7.31 -4.44
C ALA A 9 -9.41 -7.32 -2.91
N ARG A 10 -8.49 -8.14 -2.39
CA ARG A 10 -8.16 -8.19 -0.96
C ARG A 10 -7.51 -6.89 -0.50
N TRP A 11 -6.55 -6.37 -1.26
CA TRP A 11 -5.87 -5.11 -0.94
C TRP A 11 -6.80 -3.91 -0.98
N THR A 12 -7.66 -3.80 -1.98
CA THR A 12 -8.66 -2.73 -2.07
C THR A 12 -9.61 -2.74 -0.87
N ARG A 13 -10.08 -3.94 -0.45
CA ARG A 13 -10.92 -4.08 0.76
C ARG A 13 -10.17 -3.71 2.04
N PHE A 14 -8.86 -4.01 2.10
CA PHE A 14 -8.04 -3.64 3.26
C PHE A 14 -7.76 -2.14 3.29
N ALA A 15 -7.56 -1.51 2.13
CA ALA A 15 -7.40 -0.07 1.98
C ALA A 15 -8.64 0.69 2.49
N ALA A 16 -9.84 0.20 2.17
CA ALA A 16 -11.11 0.77 2.66
C ALA A 16 -11.23 0.75 4.20
N LYS A 17 -10.45 -0.09 4.89
CA LYS A 17 -10.36 -0.14 6.36
C LYS A 17 -9.22 0.72 6.93
N GLY A 18 -8.51 1.47 6.08
CA GLY A 18 -7.38 2.34 6.45
C GLY A 18 -6.02 1.63 6.49
N GLY A 19 -5.92 0.40 6.00
CA GLY A 19 -4.65 -0.33 5.89
C GLY A 19 -3.87 -0.42 7.23
N ILE A 20 -2.54 -0.30 7.14
CA ILE A 20 -1.66 -0.20 8.31
C ILE A 20 -1.35 1.25 8.72
N GLY A 21 -1.83 2.23 7.94
CA GLY A 21 -1.63 3.65 8.20
C GLY A 21 -1.88 4.48 6.95
N LYS A 22 -1.63 5.78 7.06
CA LYS A 22 -1.79 6.76 5.98
C LYS A 22 -0.55 7.65 5.87
N CYS A 23 -0.34 8.17 4.67
CA CYS A 23 0.65 9.20 4.40
C CYS A 23 0.10 10.19 3.37
N THR A 24 0.74 11.35 3.27
CA THR A 24 0.46 12.35 2.24
C THR A 24 1.68 12.49 1.35
N ALA A 25 1.48 12.47 0.03
CA ALA A 25 2.53 12.72 -0.94
C ALA A 25 3.14 14.13 -0.76
N VAL A 26 4.47 14.22 -0.75
CA VAL A 26 5.17 15.52 -0.64
C VAL A 26 5.66 16.03 -2.00
N GLN A 27 5.57 15.20 -3.04
CA GLN A 27 5.90 15.52 -4.43
C GLN A 27 5.07 14.64 -5.37
N ASP A 28 5.04 15.01 -6.64
CA ASP A 28 4.45 14.18 -7.69
C ASP A 28 5.31 12.93 -7.94
N CYS A 29 4.67 11.80 -8.20
CA CYS A 29 5.31 10.55 -8.53
C CYS A 29 4.68 9.96 -9.79
N ILE A 30 5.48 9.86 -10.85
CA ILE A 30 5.10 9.23 -12.10
C ILE A 30 5.49 7.76 -12.02
N ALA A 31 4.54 6.87 -12.28
CA ALA A 31 4.79 5.43 -12.32
C ALA A 31 5.70 5.07 -13.51
N GLU A 32 6.83 4.41 -13.24
CA GLU A 32 7.77 3.92 -14.26
C GLU A 32 7.39 2.52 -14.75
N SER A 33 6.67 1.76 -13.92
CA SER A 33 6.21 0.40 -14.21
C SER A 33 4.75 0.19 -13.80
N GLN A 34 4.15 -0.91 -14.25
CA GLN A 34 2.77 -1.27 -13.87
C GLN A 34 2.63 -1.60 -12.37
N GLU A 35 3.74 -1.89 -11.70
CA GLU A 35 3.75 -2.17 -10.28
C GLU A 35 3.88 -0.90 -9.41
N ASP A 36 4.19 0.26 -10.00
CA ASP A 36 4.39 1.52 -9.28
C ASP A 36 3.06 2.26 -9.09
N LEU A 37 2.94 2.94 -7.96
CA LEU A 37 1.80 3.78 -7.62
C LEU A 37 2.07 5.19 -8.12
N MET A 38 1.22 5.66 -9.02
CA MET A 38 1.16 7.07 -9.41
C MET A 38 0.36 7.86 -8.37
N PHE A 39 0.83 9.06 -8.05
CA PHE A 39 0.15 10.01 -7.17
C PHE A 39 0.70 11.42 -7.40
N LEU A 40 -0.10 12.43 -7.07
CA LEU A 40 0.30 13.83 -7.10
C LEU A 40 0.62 14.33 -5.68
N GLN A 41 1.35 15.44 -5.60
CA GLN A 41 1.59 16.11 -4.35
C GLN A 41 0.27 16.40 -3.61
N ASN A 42 0.26 16.15 -2.31
CA ASN A 42 -0.87 16.25 -1.40
C ASN A 42 -1.92 15.13 -1.47
N ASP A 43 -1.78 14.15 -2.37
CA ASP A 43 -2.63 12.96 -2.34
C ASP A 43 -2.45 12.19 -1.03
N GLU A 44 -3.57 11.72 -0.48
CA GLU A 44 -3.56 10.81 0.66
C GLU A 44 -3.46 9.36 0.16
N ILE A 45 -2.45 8.66 0.65
CA ILE A 45 -2.17 7.27 0.30
C ILE A 45 -2.44 6.41 1.52
N VAL A 46 -3.23 5.35 1.34
CA VAL A 46 -3.40 4.31 2.36
C VAL A 46 -2.26 3.32 2.24
N VAL A 47 -1.47 3.16 3.31
CA VAL A 47 -0.33 2.26 3.35
C VAL A 47 -0.82 0.85 3.68
N LEU A 48 -0.50 -0.12 2.84
CA LEU A 48 -0.99 -1.50 2.95
C LEU A 48 0.04 -2.43 3.57
N MET A 49 1.30 -2.35 3.12
CA MET A 49 2.40 -3.12 3.68
C MET A 49 3.75 -2.46 3.39
N GLN A 50 4.77 -2.83 4.17
CA GLN A 50 6.17 -2.60 3.82
C GLN A 50 6.68 -3.81 3.03
N VAL A 51 7.36 -3.58 1.91
CA VAL A 51 7.92 -4.65 1.08
C VAL A 51 9.12 -5.27 1.79
N GLN A 52 9.08 -6.57 2.02
CA GLN A 52 10.17 -7.28 2.71
C GLN A 52 11.46 -7.26 1.87
N GLY A 53 12.59 -7.08 2.55
CA GLY A 53 13.91 -7.04 1.91
C GLY A 53 14.25 -5.73 1.19
N GLN A 54 13.35 -4.74 1.18
CA GLN A 54 13.58 -3.45 0.53
C GLN A 54 13.24 -2.29 1.49
N THR A 55 14.28 -1.68 2.05
CA THR A 55 14.13 -0.56 2.98
C THR A 55 13.50 0.63 2.28
N GLY A 56 12.42 1.16 2.86
CA GLY A 56 11.74 2.35 2.34
C GLY A 56 10.79 2.09 1.17
N LEU A 57 10.56 0.84 0.75
CA LEU A 57 9.55 0.51 -0.26
C LEU A 57 8.26 0.00 0.40
N TYR A 58 7.13 0.51 -0.06
CA TYR A 58 5.81 0.21 0.47
C TYR A 58 4.84 -0.15 -0.64
N LEU A 59 3.76 -0.85 -0.28
CA LEU A 59 2.57 -1.00 -1.11
C LEU A 59 1.51 -0.02 -0.60
N GLY A 60 0.94 0.76 -1.50
CA GLY A 60 -0.06 1.78 -1.19
C GLY A 60 -1.32 1.61 -2.04
N TYR A 61 -2.37 2.32 -1.61
CA TYR A 61 -3.60 2.50 -2.35
C TYR A 61 -3.90 3.99 -2.48
N CYS A 62 -4.09 4.44 -3.72
CA CYS A 62 -4.47 5.82 -4.07
C CYS A 62 -5.46 5.75 -5.23
N GLU A 63 -6.58 6.48 -5.13
CA GLU A 63 -7.57 6.63 -6.22
C GLU A 63 -8.03 5.34 -6.92
N GLY A 64 -8.16 4.23 -6.19
CA GLY A 64 -8.57 2.95 -6.79
C GLY A 64 -7.42 2.07 -7.28
N VAL A 65 -6.20 2.58 -7.32
CA VAL A 65 -5.00 1.86 -7.78
C VAL A 65 -4.21 1.34 -6.59
N VAL A 66 -3.72 0.11 -6.71
CA VAL A 66 -2.77 -0.51 -5.77
C VAL A 66 -1.42 -0.60 -6.45
N GLY A 67 -0.38 -0.06 -5.81
CA GLY A 67 0.97 -0.01 -6.39
C GLY A 67 2.04 0.26 -5.34
N ARG A 68 3.30 0.25 -5.78
CA ARG A 68 4.47 0.47 -4.95
C ARG A 68 4.85 1.94 -4.91
N PHE A 69 5.31 2.41 -3.75
CA PHE A 69 5.84 3.76 -3.63
C PHE A 69 6.99 3.82 -2.63
N ARG A 70 7.82 4.86 -2.72
CA ARG A 70 8.94 5.08 -1.80
C ARG A 70 8.51 5.94 -0.63
N GLY A 71 8.95 5.58 0.57
CA GLY A 71 8.71 6.34 1.79
C GLY A 71 9.36 7.72 1.79
N SER A 72 10.36 7.97 0.94
CA SER A 72 10.99 9.28 0.75
C SER A 72 10.06 10.32 0.13
N ASP A 73 9.05 9.87 -0.62
CA ASP A 73 8.21 10.72 -1.46
C ASP A 73 6.90 11.11 -0.74
N VAL A 74 6.77 10.70 0.53
CA VAL A 74 5.58 10.91 1.35
C VAL A 74 5.93 11.33 2.78
N ARG A 75 4.95 11.91 3.46
CA ARG A 75 4.97 12.15 4.91
C ARG A 75 3.98 11.22 5.59
N PHE A 76 4.47 10.30 6.41
CA PHE A 76 3.62 9.44 7.22
C PHE A 76 2.91 10.23 8.32
N HIS A 77 1.60 10.00 8.49
CA HIS A 77 0.79 10.71 9.48
C HIS A 77 1.06 10.21 10.91
N ALA A 78 1.44 8.95 11.04
CA ALA A 78 1.76 8.30 12.30
C ALA A 78 2.67 7.08 12.06
N LYS A 79 3.13 6.48 13.15
CA LYS A 79 3.82 5.19 13.10
C LYS A 79 2.91 4.12 12.49
N LEU A 80 3.40 3.43 11.46
CA LEU A 80 2.64 2.35 10.81
C LEU A 80 2.39 1.18 11.77
N LYS A 81 1.18 0.62 11.69
CA LYS A 81 0.82 -0.61 12.41
C LYS A 81 1.68 -1.76 11.88
N ARG A 82 2.09 -2.66 12.77
CA ARG A 82 2.72 -3.92 12.35
C ARG A 82 1.64 -4.82 11.75
N PRO A 83 1.79 -5.31 10.50
CA PRO A 83 0.83 -6.23 9.93
C PRO A 83 0.78 -7.50 10.79
N VAL A 84 -0.41 -7.83 11.29
CA VAL A 84 -0.65 -9.11 11.98
C VAL A 84 -1.01 -10.13 10.91
N LEU A 85 -0.02 -10.91 10.46
CA LEU A 85 -0.22 -12.04 9.56
C LEU A 85 -0.84 -13.22 10.33
N THR A 86 -2.08 -13.09 10.78
CA THR A 86 -2.83 -14.26 11.24
C THR A 86 -3.26 -15.06 10.01
N LYS A 87 -2.53 -16.13 9.68
CA LYS A 87 -3.06 -17.21 8.84
C LYS A 87 -4.33 -17.74 9.52
N ARG A 88 -5.51 -17.29 9.09
CA ARG A 88 -6.74 -18.03 9.38
C ARG A 88 -6.75 -19.22 8.44
N SER A 89 -6.41 -20.39 8.97
CA SER A 89 -6.81 -21.66 8.39
C SER A 89 -8.33 -21.65 8.34
N SER A 90 -8.93 -21.36 7.19
CA SER A 90 -10.35 -21.63 7.00
C SER A 90 -10.51 -23.14 6.95
N VAL A 91 -10.81 -23.75 8.11
CA VAL A 91 -11.39 -25.09 8.14
C VAL A 91 -12.78 -24.93 7.52
N ALA A 92 -12.91 -25.31 6.26
CA ALA A 92 -14.20 -25.51 5.64
C ALA A 92 -14.81 -26.75 6.34
N THR A 93 -15.99 -26.58 6.95
CA THR A 93 -16.86 -27.68 7.38
C THR A 93 -18.00 -27.76 6.39
#